data_AF-A0A0V0HBE2-F1
#
_entry.id   AF-A0A0V0HBE2-F1
#
_cell.length_a   1.000
_cell.length_b   1.000
_cell.length_c   1.000
_cell.angle_alpha   90.00
_cell.angle_beta   90.00
_cell.angle_gamma   90.00
#
_symmetry.space_group_name_H-M   'P 1'
#
loop_
_entity.id
_entity.type
_entity.pdbx_description
1 polymer ?
#
loop_
_entity_poly.entity_id
_entity_poly.type
_entity_poly.pdbx_seq_one_letter_code
_entity_poly.pdbx_strand_id
1 'polypeptide(L)'
;MGNLRDANKLMDEVKMEVELKNLNFPSSELTQYVNYLLLTLQRDALPLFNMLRQTYKSSIDRESMFNELLDDIAEKFYGVRRRNPLEGIGDFFKMMGGD
;
A
#
# COMPACT_ATOMS: atom_id res chain seq x y z
N MET A 1 -3.52 11.41 6.27
CA MET A 1 -4.38 12.47 5.67
C MET A 1 -5.27 12.01 4.50
N GLY A 2 -5.17 10.80 3.91
CA GLY A 2 -6.25 10.25 3.05
C GLY A 2 -6.54 11.09 1.80
N ASN A 3 -5.61 11.96 1.44
CA ASN A 3 -5.77 12.95 0.41
C ASN A 3 -5.36 12.34 -0.93
N LEU A 4 -6.23 11.46 -1.43
CA LEU A 4 -6.00 10.76 -2.69
C LEU A 4 -5.94 11.73 -3.88
N ARG A 5 -6.66 12.84 -3.81
CA ARG A 5 -6.66 13.88 -4.85
C ARG A 5 -5.26 14.45 -5.03
N ASP A 6 -4.62 14.89 -3.95
CA ASP A 6 -3.30 15.50 -4.02
C ASP A 6 -2.22 14.47 -4.37
N ALA A 7 -2.37 13.22 -3.91
CA ALA A 7 -1.46 12.14 -4.30
C ALA A 7 -1.48 11.86 -5.81
N ASN A 8 -2.67 11.88 -6.44
CA ASN A 8 -2.78 11.74 -7.89
C ASN A 8 -2.20 12.96 -8.62
N LYS A 9 -2.54 14.17 -8.15
CA LYS A 9 -2.02 15.42 -8.73
C LYS A 9 -0.50 15.47 -8.70
N LEU A 10 0.12 15.04 -7.60
CA LEU A 10 1.57 14.94 -7.48
C LEU A 10 2.15 13.96 -8.50
N MET A 11 1.55 12.78 -8.67
CA MET A 11 2.02 11.80 -9.66
C MET A 11 1.92 12.33 -11.09
N ASP A 12 0.85 13.05 -11.41
CA ASP A 12 0.68 13.69 -12.72
C ASP A 12 1.73 14.79 -12.94
N GLU A 13 2.00 15.62 -11.93
CA GLU A 13 3.06 16.64 -11.97
C GLU A 13 4.45 16.03 -12.15
N VAL A 14 4.77 14.92 -11.46
CA VAL A 14 6.06 14.23 -11.63
C VAL A 14 6.20 13.70 -13.06
N LYS A 15 5.15 13.10 -13.63
CA LYS A 15 5.18 12.63 -15.04
C LYS A 15 5.39 13.78 -16.00
N MET A 16 4.66 14.88 -15.81
CA MET A 16 4.79 16.09 -16.62
C MET A 16 6.22 16.67 -16.56
N GLU A 17 6.82 16.77 -15.37
CA GLU A 17 8.19 17.26 -15.21
C GLU A 17 9.24 16.39 -15.88
N VAL A 18 9.03 15.07 -15.87
CA VAL A 18 9.90 14.10 -16.56
C VAL A 18 9.79 14.27 -18.08
N GLU A 19 8.57 14.42 -18.59
CA GLU A 19 8.31 14.69 -20.01
C GLU A 19 8.91 16.02 -20.47
N LEU A 20 8.75 17.10 -19.69
CA LEU A 20 9.33 18.42 -19.97
C LEU A 20 10.86 18.38 -20.07
N LYS A 21 11.50 17.45 -19.34
CA LYS A 21 12.95 17.23 -19.38
C LYS A 21 13.39 16.28 -20.50
N ASN A 22 12.47 15.83 -21.36
CA ASN A 22 12.68 14.81 -22.38
C ASN A 22 13.29 13.51 -21.81
N LEU A 23 12.90 13.17 -20.57
CA LEU A 23 13.29 11.93 -19.90
C LEU A 23 12.16 10.92 -20.00
N ASN A 24 12.51 9.63 -19.89
CA ASN A 24 11.51 8.57 -19.77
C ASN A 24 11.12 8.39 -18.30
N PHE A 25 9.82 8.32 -18.03
CA PHE A 25 9.35 7.98 -16.71
C PHE A 25 9.78 6.56 -16.35
N PRO A 26 10.36 6.32 -15.15
CA PRO A 26 10.98 5.05 -14.83
C PRO A 26 9.95 3.92 -14.86
N SER A 27 10.25 2.87 -15.63
CA SER A 27 9.42 1.66 -15.70
C SER A 27 9.75 0.65 -14.60
N SER A 28 10.19 1.12 -13.43
CA SER A 28 10.56 0.24 -12.32
C SER A 28 9.33 -0.43 -11.71
N GLU A 29 9.51 -1.61 -11.10
CA GLU A 29 8.44 -2.32 -10.39
C GLU A 29 7.76 -1.44 -9.32
N LEU A 30 8.55 -0.67 -8.56
CA LEU A 30 8.02 0.23 -7.54
C LEU A 30 7.20 1.37 -8.17
N THR A 31 7.68 1.95 -9.26
CA THR A 31 6.95 3.01 -9.97
C THR A 31 5.64 2.49 -10.56
N GLN A 32 5.65 1.29 -11.14
CA GLN A 32 4.42 0.63 -11.62
C GLN A 32 3.46 0.34 -10.48
N TYR A 33 3.96 -0.18 -9.35
CA TYR A 33 3.18 -0.43 -8.15
C TYR A 33 2.46 0.83 -7.66
N VAL A 34 3.16 1.96 -7.53
CA VAL A 34 2.56 3.22 -7.07
C VAL A 34 1.46 3.69 -8.03
N ASN A 35 1.66 3.58 -9.35
CA ASN A 35 0.61 3.92 -10.33
C ASN A 35 -0.64 3.06 -10.16
N TYR A 36 -0.48 1.74 -10.04
CA TYR A 36 -1.61 0.83 -9.84
C TYR A 36 -2.27 1.00 -8.47
N LEU A 37 -1.48 1.31 -7.43
CA LEU A 37 -2.00 1.60 -6.10
C LEU A 37 -2.94 2.81 -6.13
N LEU A 38 -2.52 3.92 -6.74
CA LEU A 38 -3.36 5.13 -6.86
C LEU A 38 -4.67 4.84 -7.61
N LEU A 39 -4.61 4.10 -8.72
CA LEU A 39 -5.79 3.67 -9.50
C LEU A 39 -6.72 2.72 -8.71
N THR A 40 -6.15 1.93 -7.80
CA THR A 40 -6.89 0.97 -6.96
C THR A 40 -7.60 1.69 -5.81
N LEU A 41 -6.94 2.67 -5.21
CA LEU A 41 -7.53 3.51 -4.16
C LEU A 41 -8.69 4.35 -4.70
N GLN A 42 -8.62 4.83 -5.96
CA GLN A 42 -9.71 5.54 -6.61
C GLN A 42 -10.97 4.68 -6.82
N ARG A 43 -10.78 3.37 -7.01
CA ARG A 43 -11.86 2.40 -7.24
C ARG A 43 -12.43 1.79 -5.96
N ASP A 44 -11.87 2.16 -4.80
CA ASP A 44 -12.22 1.58 -3.51
C ASP A 44 -12.19 0.03 -3.52
N ALA A 45 -11.13 -0.54 -4.10
CA ALA A 45 -11.04 -1.97 -4.37
C ALA A 45 -10.03 -2.71 -3.47
N LEU A 46 -10.42 -3.05 -2.24
CA LEU A 46 -9.59 -3.79 -1.29
C LEU A 46 -9.00 -5.12 -1.84
N PRO A 47 -9.75 -5.95 -2.60
CA PRO A 47 -9.17 -7.17 -3.18
C PRO A 47 -7.99 -6.89 -4.12
N LEU A 48 -8.11 -5.85 -4.95
CA LEU A 48 -7.04 -5.43 -5.86
C LEU A 48 -5.84 -4.88 -5.06
N PHE A 49 -6.09 -4.13 -3.99
CA PHE A 49 -5.04 -3.63 -3.12
C PHE A 49 -4.21 -4.77 -2.50
N ASN A 50 -4.88 -5.80 -1.98
CA ASN A 50 -4.22 -6.99 -1.42
C ASN A 50 -3.43 -7.75 -2.48
N MET A 51 -3.99 -7.92 -3.68
CA MET A 51 -3.29 -8.53 -4.80
C MET A 51 -2.02 -7.76 -5.15
N LEU A 52 -2.10 -6.43 -5.28
CA LEU A 52 -0.94 -5.60 -5.60
C LEU A 52 0.17 -5.70 -4.54
N ARG A 53 -0.18 -5.75 -3.24
CA ARG A 53 0.81 -5.95 -2.16
C ARG A 53 1.57 -7.28 -2.31
N GLN A 54 0.90 -8.34 -2.75
CA GLN A 54 1.55 -9.64 -2.97
C GLN A 54 2.38 -9.64 -4.25
N THR A 55 1.83 -9.12 -5.35
CA THR A 55 2.51 -9.10 -6.65
C THR A 55 3.80 -8.30 -6.62
N TYR A 56 3.82 -7.17 -5.91
CA TYR A 56 4.98 -6.29 -5.82
C TYR A 56 5.77 -6.43 -4.51
N LYS A 57 5.59 -7.55 -3.80
CA LYS A 57 6.20 -7.79 -2.49
C LYS A 57 7.72 -7.61 -2.49
N SER A 58 8.41 -8.11 -3.51
CA SER A 58 9.87 -7.98 -3.68
C SER A 58 10.36 -6.53 -3.77
N SER A 59 9.52 -5.61 -4.26
CA SER A 59 9.81 -4.18 -4.35
C SER A 59 9.44 -3.44 -3.07
N ILE A 60 8.35 -3.85 -2.42
CA ILE A 60 7.87 -3.27 -1.16
C ILE A 60 8.81 -3.63 0.01
N ASP A 61 9.24 -4.90 0.09
CA ASP A 61 10.06 -5.41 1.20
C ASP A 61 11.50 -4.85 1.21
N ARG A 62 11.90 -4.09 0.19
CA ARG A 62 13.21 -3.41 0.16
C ARG A 62 13.35 -2.36 1.25
N GLU A 63 12.22 -1.78 1.69
CA GLU A 63 12.17 -0.79 2.75
C GLU A 63 11.01 -1.11 3.70
N SER A 64 11.32 -1.42 4.96
CA SER A 64 10.33 -1.85 5.95
C SER A 64 9.21 -0.81 6.15
N MET A 65 9.55 0.48 6.07
CA MET A 65 8.60 1.59 6.19
C MET A 65 7.46 1.51 5.16
N PHE A 66 7.68 0.93 3.98
CA PHE A 66 6.60 0.81 2.99
C PHE A 66 5.48 -0.10 3.46
N ASN A 67 5.79 -1.19 4.17
CA ASN A 67 4.75 -2.05 4.73
C ASN A 67 3.92 -1.33 5.79
N GLU A 68 4.57 -0.51 6.63
CA GLU A 68 3.87 0.32 7.63
C GLU A 68 2.94 1.32 6.95
N LEU A 69 3.42 2.06 5.95
CA LEU A 69 2.61 3.01 5.18
C LEU A 69 1.42 2.33 4.49
N LEU A 70 1.62 1.12 3.96
CA LEU A 70 0.56 0.36 3.31
C LEU A 70 -0.50 -0.13 4.29
N ASP A 71 -0.12 -0.46 5.52
CA ASP A 71 -1.08 -0.76 6.57
C ASP A 71 -1.88 0.48 6.97
N ASP A 72 -1.25 1.66 7.06
CA ASP A 72 -1.97 2.92 7.31
C ASP A 72 -2.94 3.27 6.16
N ILE A 73 -2.54 2.99 4.91
CA ILE A 73 -3.42 3.14 3.75
C ILE A 73 -4.60 2.17 3.83
N ALA A 74 -4.35 0.90 4.18
CA ALA A 74 -5.40 -0.10 4.29
C ALA A 74 -6.42 0.23 5.38
N GLU A 75 -5.95 0.69 6.54
CA GLU A 75 -6.80 1.18 7.62
C GLU A 75 -7.62 2.39 7.17
N LYS A 76 -6.96 3.36 6.50
CA LYS A 76 -7.61 4.62 6.16
C LYS A 76 -8.61 4.53 5.03
N PHE A 77 -8.33 3.75 3.99
CA PHE A 77 -9.19 3.64 2.80
C PHE A 77 -10.20 2.50 2.92
N TYR A 78 -9.87 1.43 3.63
CA TYR A 78 -10.70 0.22 3.68
C TYR A 78 -11.15 -0.17 5.09
N GLY A 79 -10.75 0.57 6.14
CA GLY A 79 -11.09 0.24 7.52
C GLY A 79 -10.43 -1.04 8.04
N VAL A 80 -9.41 -1.54 7.35
CA VAL A 80 -8.69 -2.76 7.75
C VAL A 80 -7.83 -2.43 8.97
N ARG A 81 -8.19 -2.98 10.13
CA ARG A 81 -7.37 -2.84 11.33
C ARG A 81 -6.05 -3.57 11.13
N ARG A 82 -4.93 -2.92 11.50
CA ARG A 82 -3.65 -3.60 11.69
C ARG A 82 -3.87 -4.79 12.62
N ARG A 83 -3.59 -6.00 12.14
CA ARG A 83 -3.54 -7.17 13.02
C ARG A 83 -2.38 -6.94 13.97
N ASN A 84 -2.67 -6.69 15.24
CA ASN A 84 -1.62 -6.68 16.25
C ASN A 84 -1.10 -8.12 16.36
N PRO A 85 0.22 -8.36 16.32
CA PRO A 85 0.78 -9.70 16.53
C PRO A 85 0.29 -10.36 17.84
N LEU A 86 -0.11 -9.52 18.81
CA LEU A 86 -0.63 -9.94 20.12
C LEU A 86 -2.12 -10.33 20.11
N GLU A 87 -2.92 -9.94 19.09
CA GLU A 87 -4.34 -10.30 19.03
C GLU A 87 -4.55 -11.82 18.83
N GLY A 88 -3.63 -12.51 18.15
CA GLY A 88 -3.68 -13.98 18.01
C GLY A 88 -3.13 -14.76 19.20
N ILE A 89 -2.34 -14.10 20.06
CA ILE A 89 -1.76 -14.72 21.25
C ILE A 89 -2.82 -14.92 22.34
N GLY A 90 -3.78 -13.99 22.46
CA GLY A 90 -4.89 -14.11 23.42
C GLY A 90 -5.74 -15.38 23.23
N ASP A 91 -6.06 -15.72 21.97
CA ASP A 91 -6.82 -16.94 21.65
C ASP A 91 -5.98 -18.20 21.86
N PHE A 92 -4.68 -18.16 21.58
CA PHE A 92 -3.76 -19.26 21.84
C PHE A 92 -3.63 -19.56 23.35
N PHE A 93 -3.45 -18.54 24.19
CA PHE A 93 -3.41 -18.72 25.65
C PHE A 93 -4.74 -19.24 26.21
N LYS A 94 -5.88 -18.82 25.64
CA LYS A 94 -7.20 -19.27 26.07
C LYS A 94 -7.49 -20.74 25.72
N MET A 95 -6.95 -21.24 24.60
CA MET A 95 -7.01 -22.67 24.25
C MET A 95 -6.06 -23.54 25.08
N MET A 96 -4.94 -22.98 25.56
CA MET A 96 -3.92 -23.73 26.29
C MET A 96 -4.13 -23.73 27.83
N GLY A 97 -4.87 -22.77 28.37
CA GLY A 97 -5.13 -22.62 29.81
C GLY A 97 -6.49 -23.15 30.29
N GLY A 98 -7.19 -23.92 29.47
CA GLY A 98 -8.46 -24.56 29.85
C GLY A 98 -8.24 -25.99 30.34
N ASP A 99 -7.86 -26.14 31.60
CA ASP A 99 -8.10 -27.36 32.39
C ASP A 99 -9.38 -27.22 33.22
#